data_AF-A0A7C5FGH4-F1
#
_entry.id   AF-A0A7C5FGH4-F1
#
_cell.length_a   1.000
_cell.length_b   1.000
_cell.length_c   1.000
_cell.angle_alpha   90.00
_cell.angle_beta   90.00
_cell.angle_gamma   90.00
#
_symmetry.space_group_name_H-M   'P 1'
#
loop_
_entity.id
_entity.type
_entity.pdbx_description
1 polymer ?
#
loop_
_entity_poly.entity_id
_entity_poly.type
_entity_poly.pdbx_seq_one_letter_code
_entity_poly.pdbx_strand_id
1 'polypeptide(L)'
;DRLKIKSIIEQDKRAIEAINRSISKEQISLEQAKLLNNSDEIKKHITRVTQYKDTQRKIHKDIAALKFLLFANALQNKSYKAFEIEKEIKSVLKDIGIDTFNVDLFKGLENSYLGRIKTFTGKSKEEVKSISLTLWEYLNKPIFSINNTPIDIFKLTVTILIFIISFYFGALYKKKIFHLSVNKDTFTESSRTLLANLGYYFILLISFFIALNFLGIQLSSIAMVAGALSVGIGFGLQNIVSNLVSGLILMFERSVKIGDYVQISDDLRGYITDIKMRSTTIKTNDNIDVIIPNQQFIQNNVINWTMNDKIRRFAIPFGVAYGTEPQKVIDVVKKAVQESSYGDVINTKDKHTRVIMTEMGDSSVNFELFVWIGGNEMKFPKRTQSRFLVLIYNALYANNIEIPFPQQDIHIRSIEAELPIIKKEK
;
A
#
# COMPACT_ATOMS: atom_id res chain seq x y z
N ASP A 1 41.84 -48.19 -18.75
CA ASP A 1 41.00 -47.12 -19.37
C ASP A 1 41.58 -45.71 -19.30
N ARG A 2 42.05 -45.20 -18.16
CA ARG A 2 42.66 -43.85 -18.05
C ARG A 2 43.83 -43.61 -19.02
N LEU A 3 44.67 -44.62 -19.25
CA LEU A 3 45.79 -44.56 -20.20
C LEU A 3 45.32 -44.37 -21.65
N LYS A 4 44.19 -44.97 -22.04
CA LYS A 4 43.60 -44.79 -23.38
C LYS A 4 43.03 -43.39 -23.56
N ILE A 5 42.32 -42.85 -22.56
CA ILE A 5 41.81 -41.46 -22.61
C ILE A 5 42.96 -40.46 -22.71
N LYS A 6 44.03 -40.65 -21.92
CA LYS A 6 45.23 -39.81 -22.02
C LYS A 6 45.89 -39.90 -23.40
N SER A 7 45.95 -41.10 -23.99
CA SER A 7 46.48 -41.29 -25.34
C SER A 7 45.66 -40.56 -26.41
N ILE A 8 44.32 -40.57 -26.29
CA ILE A 8 43.43 -39.87 -27.23
C ILE A 8 43.57 -38.35 -27.07
N ILE A 9 43.62 -37.85 -25.83
CA ILE A 9 43.86 -36.43 -25.57
C ILE A 9 45.19 -35.97 -26.19
N GLU A 10 46.26 -36.77 -26.08
CA GLU A 10 47.54 -36.43 -26.71
C GLU A 10 47.49 -36.49 -28.24
N GLN A 11 46.73 -37.40 -28.82
CA GLN A 11 46.48 -37.43 -30.26
C GLN A 11 45.72 -36.18 -30.72
N ASP A 12 44.68 -35.76 -29.98
CA ASP A 12 43.88 -34.57 -30.29
C ASP A 12 44.67 -33.27 -30.11
N LYS A 13 45.57 -33.20 -29.13
CA LYS A 13 46.53 -32.09 -29.01
C LYS A 13 47.45 -31.98 -30.22
N ARG A 14 48.01 -33.10 -30.69
CA ARG A 14 48.82 -33.12 -31.92
C ARG A 14 48.01 -32.70 -33.15
N ALA A 15 46.73 -33.06 -33.20
CA ALA A 15 45.83 -32.62 -34.26
C ALA A 15 45.57 -31.10 -34.21
N ILE A 16 45.42 -30.51 -33.00
CA ILE A 16 45.32 -29.05 -32.82
C ILE A 16 46.60 -28.35 -33.31
N GLU A 17 47.78 -28.88 -32.97
CA GLU A 17 49.06 -28.32 -33.44
C GLU A 17 49.16 -28.35 -34.97
N ALA A 18 48.73 -29.45 -35.60
CA ALA A 18 48.68 -29.55 -37.05
C ALA A 18 47.70 -28.55 -37.68
N ILE A 19 46.52 -28.36 -37.08
CA ILE A 19 45.53 -27.38 -37.53
C ILE A 19 46.05 -25.95 -37.36
N ASN A 20 46.74 -25.64 -36.26
CA ASN A 20 47.37 -24.33 -36.04
C ASN A 20 48.39 -23.99 -37.13
N ARG A 21 49.19 -24.97 -37.56
CA ARG A 21 50.11 -24.80 -38.71
C ARG A 21 49.34 -24.53 -40.00
N SER A 22 48.25 -25.25 -40.26
CA SER A 22 47.41 -25.03 -41.44
C SER A 22 46.73 -23.66 -41.43
N ILE A 23 46.22 -23.21 -40.27
CA ILE A 23 45.66 -21.85 -40.10
C ILE A 23 46.72 -20.80 -40.41
N SER A 24 47.91 -20.94 -39.83
CA SER A 24 49.02 -19.99 -40.04
C SER A 24 49.42 -19.90 -41.51
N LYS A 25 49.50 -21.05 -42.20
CA LYS A 25 49.81 -21.10 -43.64
C LYS A 25 48.75 -20.40 -44.48
N GLU A 26 47.47 -20.68 -44.23
CA GLU A 26 46.37 -20.05 -44.95
C GLU A 26 46.21 -18.55 -44.63
N GLN A 27 46.60 -18.11 -43.42
CA GLN A 27 46.66 -16.70 -43.06
C GLN A 27 47.76 -15.96 -43.83
N ILE A 28 48.94 -16.57 -44.01
CA ILE A 28 50.01 -16.01 -44.84
C ILE A 28 49.55 -15.89 -46.30
N SER A 29 48.91 -16.93 -46.84
CA SER A 29 48.36 -16.89 -48.20
C SER A 29 47.21 -15.87 -48.34
N LEU A 30 46.40 -15.68 -47.29
CA LEU A 30 45.38 -14.63 -47.25
C LEU A 30 45.99 -13.22 -47.29
N GLU A 31 47.09 -12.98 -46.58
CA GLU A 31 47.81 -11.69 -46.63
C GLU A 31 48.40 -11.43 -48.00
N GLN A 32 48.99 -12.45 -48.64
CA GLN A 32 49.49 -12.36 -50.02
C GLN A 32 48.35 -12.05 -51.03
N ALA A 33 47.20 -12.73 -50.91
CA ALA A 33 46.04 -12.48 -51.78
C ALA A 33 45.44 -11.08 -51.58
N LYS A 34 45.49 -10.53 -50.36
CA LYS A 34 45.09 -9.14 -50.06
C LYS A 34 46.01 -8.13 -50.71
N LEU A 35 47.33 -8.36 -50.73
CA LEU A 35 48.30 -7.48 -51.38
C LEU A 35 48.14 -7.46 -52.91
N LEU A 36 47.74 -8.59 -53.51
CA LEU A 36 47.49 -8.75 -54.94
C LEU A 36 46.07 -8.32 -55.37
N ASN A 37 45.24 -7.84 -54.42
CA ASN A 37 43.86 -7.40 -54.63
C ASN A 37 42.95 -8.43 -55.35
N ASN A 38 43.20 -9.73 -55.13
CA ASN A 38 42.46 -10.83 -55.75
C ASN A 38 41.27 -11.26 -54.86
N SER A 39 40.08 -10.75 -55.17
CA SER A 39 38.88 -10.92 -54.33
C SER A 39 38.41 -12.37 -54.18
N ASP A 40 38.60 -13.22 -55.20
CA ASP A 40 38.19 -14.62 -55.17
C ASP A 40 39.12 -15.48 -54.30
N GLU A 41 40.42 -15.24 -54.35
CA GLU A 41 41.39 -15.92 -53.46
C GLU A 41 41.21 -15.51 -52.00
N ILE A 42 40.91 -14.23 -51.74
CA ILE A 42 40.63 -13.74 -50.38
C ILE A 42 39.44 -14.50 -49.78
N LYS A 43 38.33 -14.63 -50.51
CA LYS A 43 37.15 -15.39 -50.03
C LYS A 43 37.48 -16.86 -49.78
N LYS A 44 38.26 -17.47 -50.67
CA LYS A 44 38.67 -18.88 -50.56
C LYS A 44 39.52 -19.14 -49.31
N HIS A 45 40.51 -18.29 -49.05
CA HIS A 45 41.37 -18.41 -47.86
C HIS A 45 40.61 -18.10 -46.56
N ILE A 46 39.72 -17.10 -46.54
CA ILE A 46 38.84 -16.83 -45.38
C ILE A 46 37.97 -18.05 -45.06
N THR A 47 37.38 -18.67 -46.09
CA THR A 47 36.54 -19.86 -45.92
C THR A 47 37.33 -21.02 -45.31
N ARG A 48 38.55 -21.28 -45.81
CA ARG A 48 39.44 -22.32 -45.28
C ARG A 48 39.88 -22.05 -43.84
N VAL A 49 40.27 -20.81 -43.53
CA VAL A 49 40.63 -20.41 -42.16
C VAL A 49 39.45 -20.61 -41.21
N THR A 50 38.22 -20.28 -41.65
CA THR A 50 37.01 -20.49 -40.87
C THR A 50 36.75 -21.98 -40.63
N GLN A 51 36.84 -22.81 -41.68
CA GLN A 51 36.71 -24.27 -41.57
C GLN A 51 37.74 -24.89 -40.61
N TYR A 52 39.00 -24.44 -40.67
CA TYR A 52 40.04 -24.91 -39.75
C TYR A 52 39.77 -24.47 -38.30
N LYS A 53 39.31 -23.24 -38.08
CA LYS A 53 38.92 -22.76 -36.74
C LYS A 53 37.71 -23.51 -36.18
N ASP A 54 36.72 -23.85 -37.01
CA ASP A 54 35.57 -24.64 -36.58
C ASP A 54 35.97 -26.08 -36.25
N THR A 55 36.87 -26.67 -37.05
CA THR A 55 37.47 -27.98 -36.75
C THR A 55 38.26 -27.94 -35.44
N GLN A 56 39.06 -26.89 -35.23
CA GLN A 56 39.80 -26.67 -33.99
C GLN A 56 38.86 -26.55 -32.78
N ARG A 57 37.78 -25.77 -32.88
CA ARG A 57 36.77 -25.66 -31.81
C ARG A 57 36.12 -26.99 -31.50
N LYS A 58 35.86 -27.82 -32.51
CA LYS A 58 35.35 -29.17 -32.32
C LYS A 58 36.33 -30.04 -31.52
N ILE A 59 37.62 -30.01 -31.86
CA ILE A 59 38.65 -30.78 -31.14
C ILE A 59 38.86 -30.26 -29.70
N HIS A 60 38.75 -28.95 -29.45
CA HIS A 60 38.81 -28.43 -28.07
C HIS A 60 37.61 -28.85 -27.22
N LYS A 61 36.38 -28.79 -27.78
CA LYS A 61 35.18 -29.36 -27.14
C LYS A 61 35.39 -30.84 -26.84
N ASP A 62 36.03 -31.53 -27.77
CA ASP A 62 36.38 -32.92 -27.65
C ASP A 62 37.32 -33.14 -26.44
N ILE A 63 38.44 -32.44 -26.34
CA ILE A 63 39.36 -32.56 -25.20
C ILE A 63 38.68 -32.21 -23.87
N ALA A 64 37.83 -31.18 -23.84
CA ALA A 64 37.10 -30.78 -22.64
C ALA A 64 36.19 -31.91 -22.12
N ALA A 65 35.47 -32.59 -23.02
CA ALA A 65 34.63 -33.74 -22.69
C ALA A 65 35.44 -34.92 -22.11
N LEU A 66 36.59 -35.25 -22.72
CA LEU A 66 37.46 -36.32 -22.23
C LEU A 66 38.09 -35.99 -20.87
N LYS A 67 38.49 -34.73 -20.65
CA LYS A 67 38.99 -34.27 -19.35
C LYS A 67 37.91 -34.28 -18.29
N PHE A 68 36.67 -33.96 -18.63
CA PHE A 68 35.54 -34.08 -17.70
C PHE A 68 35.31 -35.54 -17.24
N LEU A 69 35.45 -36.53 -18.14
CA LEU A 69 35.40 -37.94 -17.75
C LEU A 69 36.52 -38.30 -16.76
N LEU A 70 37.74 -37.78 -16.98
CA LEU A 70 38.85 -37.96 -16.02
C LEU A 70 38.58 -37.26 -14.69
N PHE A 71 37.97 -36.07 -14.70
CA PHE A 71 37.59 -35.30 -13.52
C PHE A 71 36.52 -36.04 -12.69
N ALA A 72 35.46 -36.53 -13.33
CA ALA A 72 34.41 -37.30 -12.68
C ALA A 72 34.97 -38.59 -12.04
N ASN A 73 35.86 -39.30 -12.75
CA ASN A 73 36.54 -40.47 -12.20
C ASN A 73 37.47 -40.11 -11.02
N ALA A 74 38.13 -38.95 -11.05
CA ALA A 74 38.96 -38.47 -9.94
C ALA A 74 38.11 -38.10 -8.70
N LEU A 75 36.93 -37.50 -8.89
CA LEU A 75 35.97 -37.23 -7.81
C LEU A 75 35.46 -38.51 -7.14
N GLN A 76 35.09 -39.52 -7.93
CA GLN A 76 34.63 -40.81 -7.42
C GLN A 76 35.68 -41.50 -6.52
N ASN A 77 36.95 -41.34 -6.85
CA ASN A 77 38.07 -41.92 -6.10
C ASN A 77 38.65 -41.00 -5.02
N LYS A 78 37.97 -39.89 -4.68
CA LYS A 78 38.43 -38.88 -3.70
C LYS A 78 39.87 -38.40 -3.93
N SER A 79 40.30 -38.32 -5.19
CA SER A 79 41.67 -37.98 -5.55
C SER A 79 41.85 -36.46 -5.65
N TYR A 80 42.89 -35.93 -5.00
CA TYR A 80 43.29 -34.51 -5.11
C TYR A 80 43.55 -34.06 -6.56
N LYS A 81 43.83 -35.01 -7.46
CA LYS A 81 44.00 -34.77 -8.90
C LYS A 81 42.74 -34.23 -9.58
N ALA A 82 41.57 -34.32 -8.95
CA ALA A 82 40.35 -33.70 -9.45
C ALA A 82 40.53 -32.18 -9.61
N PHE A 83 41.20 -31.52 -8.67
CA PHE A 83 41.42 -30.07 -8.72
C PHE A 83 42.37 -29.64 -9.84
N GLU A 84 43.39 -30.44 -10.15
CA GLU A 84 44.28 -30.22 -11.30
C GLU A 84 43.52 -30.35 -12.62
N ILE A 85 42.69 -31.39 -12.75
CA ILE A 85 41.89 -31.61 -13.95
C ILE A 85 40.83 -30.52 -14.12
N GLU A 86 40.25 -29.99 -13.03
CA GLU A 86 39.33 -28.85 -13.06
C GLU A 86 39.99 -27.61 -13.68
N LYS A 87 41.22 -27.27 -13.26
CA LYS A 87 41.99 -26.16 -13.84
C LYS A 87 42.25 -26.37 -15.32
N GLU A 88 42.60 -27.59 -15.71
CA GLU A 88 42.83 -27.93 -17.10
C GLU A 88 41.55 -27.83 -17.96
N ILE A 89 40.40 -28.22 -17.41
CA ILE A 89 39.10 -28.07 -18.09
C ILE A 89 38.78 -26.58 -18.29
N LYS A 90 38.95 -25.75 -17.25
CA LYS A 90 38.73 -24.30 -17.34
C LYS A 90 39.61 -23.64 -18.41
N SER A 91 40.87 -24.07 -18.54
CA SER A 91 41.76 -23.60 -19.61
C SER A 91 41.21 -23.92 -20.99
N VAL A 92 40.82 -25.18 -21.24
CA VAL A 92 40.32 -25.61 -22.55
C VAL A 92 38.98 -24.95 -22.89
N LEU A 93 38.11 -24.72 -21.89
CA LEU A 93 36.83 -24.03 -22.06
C LEU A 93 37.03 -22.54 -22.41
N LYS A 94 38.05 -21.90 -21.84
CA LYS A 94 38.44 -20.53 -22.18
C LYS A 94 38.89 -20.41 -23.64
N ASP A 95 39.63 -21.40 -24.15
CA ASP A 95 40.11 -21.43 -25.55
C ASP A 95 38.97 -21.52 -26.58
N ILE A 96 37.76 -21.93 -26.15
CA ILE A 96 36.55 -21.99 -26.98
C ILE A 96 35.51 -20.92 -26.65
N GLY A 97 35.82 -19.97 -25.76
CA GLY A 97 34.93 -18.85 -25.40
C GLY A 97 33.70 -19.28 -24.59
N ILE A 98 33.81 -20.34 -23.79
CA ILE A 98 32.74 -20.82 -22.92
C ILE A 98 33.10 -20.48 -21.47
N ASP A 99 32.42 -19.46 -20.93
CA ASP A 99 32.67 -18.98 -19.55
C ASP A 99 31.91 -19.78 -18.48
N THR A 100 30.93 -20.59 -18.88
CA THR A 100 30.07 -21.36 -17.98
C THR A 100 29.84 -22.78 -18.47
N PHE A 101 29.80 -23.74 -17.53
CA PHE A 101 29.47 -25.14 -17.81
C PHE A 101 28.02 -25.25 -18.35
N ASN A 102 27.83 -25.36 -19.67
CA ASN A 102 26.51 -25.39 -20.32
C ASN A 102 26.14 -26.79 -20.84
N VAL A 103 24.84 -27.09 -20.94
CA VAL A 103 24.22 -28.32 -21.45
C VAL A 103 24.70 -28.70 -22.86
N ASP A 104 25.11 -27.73 -23.69
CA ASP A 104 25.67 -28.01 -25.02
C ASP A 104 27.03 -28.73 -24.99
N LEU A 105 27.82 -28.56 -23.92
CA LEU A 105 29.02 -29.37 -23.66
C LEU A 105 28.65 -30.84 -23.45
N PHE A 106 27.51 -31.09 -22.77
CA PHE A 106 26.97 -32.42 -22.52
C PHE A 106 26.33 -33.04 -23.77
N LYS A 107 25.68 -32.25 -24.64
CA LYS A 107 25.19 -32.73 -25.94
C LYS A 107 26.33 -33.15 -26.89
N GLY A 108 27.50 -32.52 -26.78
CA GLY A 108 28.69 -32.90 -27.54
C GLY A 108 29.25 -34.28 -27.17
N LEU A 109 29.12 -34.68 -25.90
CA LEU A 109 29.46 -36.02 -25.40
C LEU A 109 28.61 -37.12 -26.03
N GLU A 110 27.32 -36.85 -26.28
CA GLU A 110 26.39 -37.85 -26.81
C GLU A 110 26.65 -38.18 -28.29
N ASN A 111 26.81 -37.16 -29.14
CA ASN A 111 26.81 -37.36 -30.60
C ASN A 111 28.19 -37.65 -31.23
N SER A 112 29.30 -37.21 -30.63
CA SER A 112 30.64 -37.35 -31.24
C SER A 112 31.53 -38.42 -30.59
N TYR A 113 31.31 -38.74 -29.32
CA TYR A 113 32.17 -39.66 -28.57
C TYR A 113 31.68 -41.09 -28.51
N LEU A 114 30.37 -41.29 -28.33
CA LEU A 114 29.78 -42.62 -28.30
C LEU A 114 29.98 -43.38 -29.64
N GLY A 115 30.20 -42.66 -30.74
CA GLY A 115 30.47 -43.24 -32.07
C GLY A 115 31.95 -43.53 -32.39
N ARG A 116 32.90 -42.76 -31.84
CA ARG A 116 34.35 -42.95 -32.11
C ARG A 116 34.99 -44.04 -31.27
N ILE A 117 34.44 -44.33 -30.09
CA ILE A 117 34.95 -45.36 -29.19
C ILE A 117 34.19 -46.68 -29.41
N LYS A 118 34.14 -47.18 -30.65
CA LYS A 118 33.51 -48.48 -31.01
C LYS A 118 34.14 -49.71 -30.33
N THR A 119 35.22 -49.53 -29.57
CA THR A 119 35.83 -50.55 -28.70
C THR A 119 35.54 -50.38 -27.20
N PHE A 120 34.73 -49.38 -26.79
CA PHE A 120 34.11 -49.32 -25.47
C PHE A 120 32.67 -49.85 -25.57
N THR A 121 32.55 -51.17 -25.54
CA THR A 121 31.30 -51.90 -25.37
C THR A 121 30.57 -51.43 -24.11
N GLY A 122 29.31 -50.95 -24.22
CA GLY A 122 28.27 -50.86 -23.17
C GLY A 122 28.51 -50.02 -21.91
N LYS A 123 29.71 -50.10 -21.33
CA LYS A 123 30.11 -49.58 -20.02
C LYS A 123 30.24 -48.07 -19.96
N SER A 124 30.54 -47.37 -21.05
CA SER A 124 30.68 -45.90 -21.01
C SER A 124 29.34 -45.16 -20.83
N LYS A 125 28.25 -45.66 -21.44
CA LYS A 125 26.89 -45.15 -21.18
C LYS A 125 26.47 -45.45 -19.74
N GLU A 126 26.77 -46.65 -19.26
CA GLU A 126 26.51 -47.03 -17.87
C GLU A 126 27.38 -46.27 -16.86
N GLU A 127 28.61 -45.89 -17.21
CA GLU A 127 29.52 -45.07 -16.39
C GLU A 127 29.08 -43.61 -16.33
N VAL A 128 28.66 -43.00 -17.44
CA VAL A 128 28.11 -41.63 -17.40
C VAL A 128 26.79 -41.60 -16.62
N LYS A 129 25.95 -42.64 -16.80
CA LYS A 129 24.74 -42.82 -16.00
C LYS A 129 25.06 -43.09 -14.53
N SER A 130 26.09 -43.87 -14.21
CA SER A 130 26.48 -44.14 -12.83
C SER A 130 27.13 -42.94 -12.18
N ILE A 131 27.90 -42.12 -12.91
CA ILE A 131 28.46 -40.85 -12.44
C ILE A 131 27.34 -39.85 -12.14
N SER A 132 26.34 -39.71 -13.02
CA SER A 132 25.21 -38.81 -12.75
C SER A 132 24.36 -39.30 -11.58
N LEU A 133 24.15 -40.62 -11.45
CA LEU A 133 23.49 -41.24 -10.31
C LEU A 133 24.31 -41.07 -9.02
N THR A 134 25.64 -41.20 -9.06
CA THR A 134 26.51 -41.04 -7.88
C THR A 134 26.53 -39.58 -7.42
N LEU A 135 26.55 -38.61 -8.35
CA LEU A 135 26.42 -37.18 -8.05
C LEU A 135 25.04 -36.86 -7.45
N TRP A 136 23.98 -37.44 -8.01
CA TRP A 136 22.62 -37.31 -7.50
C TRP A 136 22.48 -37.90 -6.08
N GLU A 137 23.10 -39.05 -5.84
CA GLU A 137 23.13 -39.72 -4.55
C GLU A 137 23.94 -38.93 -3.52
N TYR A 138 25.06 -38.32 -3.92
CA TYR A 138 25.86 -37.46 -3.02
C TYR A 138 25.16 -36.14 -2.68
N LEU A 139 24.44 -35.55 -3.63
CA LEU A 139 23.66 -34.32 -3.42
C LEU A 139 22.43 -34.54 -2.54
N ASN A 140 21.81 -35.72 -2.62
CA ASN A 140 20.67 -36.13 -1.81
C ASN A 140 21.08 -36.90 -0.54
N LYS A 141 22.39 -37.05 -0.28
CA LYS A 141 22.87 -37.68 0.93
C LYS A 141 22.55 -36.75 2.12
N PRO A 142 21.79 -37.22 3.12
CA PRO A 142 21.51 -36.42 4.30
C PRO A 142 22.80 -36.09 5.04
N ILE A 143 23.06 -34.79 5.26
CA ILE A 143 24.17 -34.32 6.10
C ILE A 143 23.74 -34.33 7.57
N PHE A 144 22.52 -33.85 7.83
CA PHE A 144 21.89 -33.81 9.15
C PHE A 144 20.36 -33.89 8.99
N SER A 145 19.62 -34.01 10.09
CA SER A 145 18.16 -33.99 10.06
C SER A 145 17.62 -32.90 10.97
N ILE A 146 16.58 -32.20 10.51
CA ILE A 146 15.77 -31.29 11.34
C ILE A 146 14.37 -31.87 11.39
N ASN A 147 13.86 -32.13 12.59
CA ASN A 147 12.49 -32.59 12.82
C ASN A 147 12.10 -33.81 11.96
N ASN A 148 12.98 -34.83 11.94
CA ASN A 148 12.86 -36.05 11.11
C ASN A 148 12.85 -35.83 9.59
N THR A 149 13.11 -34.62 9.11
CA THR A 149 13.35 -34.37 7.68
C THR A 149 14.85 -34.36 7.40
N PRO A 150 15.34 -35.25 6.51
CA PRO A 150 16.74 -35.25 6.11
C PRO A 150 17.06 -33.97 5.34
N ILE A 151 18.10 -33.26 5.74
CA ILE A 151 18.63 -32.08 5.04
C ILE A 151 19.87 -32.52 4.28
N ASP A 152 19.77 -32.40 2.97
CA ASP A 152 20.80 -32.72 2.00
C ASP A 152 21.36 -31.44 1.36
N ILE A 153 22.41 -31.58 0.55
CA ILE A 153 23.07 -30.45 -0.12
C ILE A 153 22.12 -29.81 -1.13
N PHE A 154 21.26 -30.61 -1.77
CA PHE A 154 20.26 -30.13 -2.69
C PHE A 154 19.28 -29.15 -2.02
N LYS A 155 18.76 -29.50 -0.84
CA LYS A 155 17.81 -28.66 -0.10
C LYS A 155 18.42 -27.34 0.34
N LEU A 156 19.67 -27.36 0.80
CA LEU A 156 20.40 -26.13 1.13
C LEU A 156 20.59 -25.24 -0.11
N THR A 157 20.96 -25.84 -1.24
CA THR A 157 21.16 -25.12 -2.50
C THR A 157 19.88 -24.47 -2.99
N VAL A 158 18.76 -25.20 -2.98
CA VAL A 158 17.45 -24.66 -3.36
C VAL A 158 17.00 -23.56 -2.39
N THR A 159 17.26 -23.69 -1.09
CA THR A 159 16.97 -22.65 -0.10
C THR A 159 17.72 -21.34 -0.40
N ILE A 160 19.03 -21.44 -0.71
CA ILE A 160 19.84 -20.29 -1.11
C ILE A 160 19.28 -19.68 -2.40
N LEU A 161 18.88 -20.51 -3.37
CA LEU A 161 18.28 -20.07 -4.62
C LEU A 161 16.96 -19.30 -4.39
N ILE A 162 16.11 -19.78 -3.48
CA ILE A 162 14.88 -19.08 -3.08
C ILE A 162 15.20 -17.67 -2.57
N PHE A 163 16.19 -17.51 -1.68
CA PHE A 163 16.58 -16.19 -1.20
C PHE A 163 17.14 -15.30 -2.30
N ILE A 164 18.02 -15.81 -3.18
CA ILE A 164 18.57 -15.06 -4.32
C ILE A 164 17.45 -14.55 -5.22
N ILE A 165 16.51 -15.44 -5.59
CA ILE A 165 15.34 -15.10 -6.41
C ILE A 165 14.48 -14.04 -5.71
N SER A 166 14.30 -14.17 -4.40
CA SER A 166 13.49 -13.24 -3.61
C SER A 166 14.13 -11.86 -3.48
N PHE A 167 15.45 -11.79 -3.28
CA PHE A 167 16.18 -10.53 -3.31
C PHE A 167 16.08 -9.86 -4.69
N TYR A 168 16.19 -10.65 -5.76
CA TYR A 168 16.03 -10.17 -7.13
C TYR A 168 14.62 -9.59 -7.36
N PHE A 169 13.56 -10.35 -7.06
CA PHE A 169 12.18 -9.87 -7.20
C PHE A 169 11.87 -8.70 -6.27
N GLY A 170 12.41 -8.69 -5.05
CA GLY A 170 12.28 -7.58 -4.12
C GLY A 170 12.93 -6.30 -4.67
N ALA A 171 14.11 -6.41 -5.29
CA ALA A 171 14.77 -5.28 -5.96
C ALA A 171 13.99 -4.80 -7.17
N LEU A 172 13.44 -5.72 -7.99
CA LEU A 172 12.56 -5.38 -9.10
C LEU A 172 11.28 -4.67 -8.62
N TYR A 173 10.66 -5.16 -7.55
CA TYR A 173 9.50 -4.54 -6.93
C TYR A 173 9.82 -3.11 -6.49
N LYS A 174 10.90 -2.91 -5.73
CA LYS A 174 11.35 -1.57 -5.32
C LYS A 174 11.54 -0.65 -6.52
N LYS A 175 12.28 -1.10 -7.53
CA LYS A 175 12.50 -0.32 -8.75
C LYS A 175 11.18 0.03 -9.45
N LYS A 176 10.24 -0.90 -9.53
CA LYS A 176 8.92 -0.67 -10.12
C LYS A 176 8.12 0.37 -9.34
N ILE A 177 8.10 0.31 -8.01
CA ILE A 177 7.42 1.31 -7.17
C ILE A 177 8.01 2.71 -7.36
N PHE A 178 9.33 2.84 -7.43
CA PHE A 178 9.97 4.14 -7.69
C PHE A 178 9.75 4.65 -9.12
N HIS A 179 9.57 3.77 -10.09
CA HIS A 179 9.36 4.13 -11.49
C HIS A 179 7.87 4.35 -11.86
N LEU A 180 6.94 4.00 -10.97
CA LEU A 180 5.53 4.33 -11.14
C LEU A 180 5.38 5.85 -11.03
N SER A 181 5.09 6.49 -12.17
CA SER A 181 4.77 7.91 -12.24
C SER A 181 3.43 8.14 -11.57
N VAL A 182 3.46 8.43 -10.27
CA VAL A 182 2.28 8.84 -9.51
C VAL A 182 2.32 10.36 -9.38
N ASN A 183 1.19 11.05 -9.52
CA ASN A 183 1.12 12.50 -9.33
C ASN A 183 1.78 12.91 -8.01
N LYS A 184 2.65 13.93 -8.06
CA LYS A 184 3.35 14.48 -6.88
C LYS A 184 2.38 15.00 -5.82
N ASP A 185 1.17 15.39 -6.24
CA ASP A 185 0.16 15.96 -5.35
C ASP A 185 -0.53 14.93 -4.43
N THR A 186 -0.49 13.63 -4.78
CA THR A 186 -1.13 12.57 -3.98
C THR A 186 -0.14 11.62 -3.29
N PHE A 187 1.05 11.44 -3.87
CA PHE A 187 2.10 10.56 -3.30
C PHE A 187 3.40 11.32 -3.08
N THR A 188 3.69 11.60 -1.81
CA THR A 188 4.99 12.13 -1.38
C THR A 188 6.11 11.09 -1.57
N GLU A 189 7.35 11.55 -1.70
CA GLU A 189 8.54 10.69 -1.73
C GLU A 189 8.64 9.76 -0.50
N SER A 190 8.21 10.26 0.67
CA SER A 190 8.14 9.47 1.90
C SER A 190 7.16 8.31 1.77
N SER A 191 5.95 8.54 1.24
CA SER A 191 4.95 7.49 1.02
C SER A 191 5.45 6.41 0.06
N ARG A 192 6.16 6.81 -1.00
CA ARG A 192 6.75 5.87 -1.97
C ARG A 192 7.83 5.01 -1.34
N THR A 193 8.72 5.63 -0.57
CA THR A 193 9.80 4.93 0.14
C THR A 193 9.24 3.93 1.14
N LEU A 194 8.22 4.32 1.90
CA LEU A 194 7.52 3.44 2.82
C LEU A 194 6.90 2.25 2.11
N LEU A 195 6.13 2.48 1.02
CA LEU A 195 5.49 1.41 0.26
C LEU A 195 6.50 0.44 -0.36
N ALA A 196 7.58 0.97 -0.94
CA ALA A 196 8.66 0.19 -1.53
C ALA A 196 9.36 -0.70 -0.47
N ASN A 197 9.61 -0.16 0.72
CA ASN A 197 10.23 -0.91 1.82
C ASN A 197 9.29 -1.96 2.41
N LEU A 198 8.02 -1.60 2.67
CA LEU A 198 7.02 -2.54 3.18
C LEU A 198 6.86 -3.74 2.26
N GLY A 199 6.64 -3.51 0.96
CA GLY A 199 6.48 -4.60 0.00
C GLY A 199 7.75 -5.44 -0.15
N TYR A 200 8.93 -4.83 -0.11
CA TYR A 200 10.21 -5.57 -0.12
C TYR A 200 10.37 -6.49 1.08
N TYR A 201 10.14 -5.98 2.29
CA TYR A 201 10.23 -6.79 3.51
C TYR A 201 9.14 -7.86 3.55
N PHE A 202 7.94 -7.57 3.03
CA PHE A 202 6.87 -8.55 2.90
C PHE A 202 7.23 -9.71 1.96
N ILE A 203 7.84 -9.41 0.80
CA ILE A 203 8.36 -10.44 -0.12
C ILE A 203 9.41 -11.31 0.59
N LEU A 204 10.38 -10.69 1.28
CA LEU A 204 11.41 -11.43 2.02
C LEU A 204 10.82 -12.29 3.14
N LEU A 205 9.80 -11.78 3.86
CA LEU A 205 9.11 -12.50 4.91
C LEU A 205 8.40 -13.76 4.36
N ILE A 206 7.67 -13.64 3.25
CA ILE A 206 7.01 -14.79 2.61
C ILE A 206 8.06 -15.80 2.16
N SER A 207 9.12 -15.35 1.50
CA SER A 207 10.20 -16.23 1.04
C SER A 207 10.92 -16.94 2.17
N PHE A 208 11.08 -16.28 3.32
CA PHE A 208 11.61 -16.89 4.54
C PHE A 208 10.74 -18.06 4.99
N PHE A 209 9.41 -17.89 5.04
CA PHE A 209 8.50 -18.99 5.40
C PHE A 209 8.49 -20.13 4.38
N ILE A 210 8.58 -19.82 3.07
CA ILE A 210 8.71 -20.82 2.00
C ILE A 210 10.00 -21.63 2.19
N ALA A 211 11.12 -20.96 2.45
CA ALA A 211 12.40 -21.59 2.72
C ALA A 211 12.36 -22.51 3.95
N LEU A 212 11.77 -22.06 5.06
CA LEU A 212 11.61 -22.88 6.28
C LEU A 212 10.76 -24.13 6.01
N ASN A 213 9.65 -23.99 5.28
CA ASN A 213 8.79 -25.11 4.92
C ASN A 213 9.54 -26.15 4.09
N PHE A 214 10.33 -25.69 3.12
CA PHE A 214 11.13 -26.54 2.26
C PHE A 214 12.25 -27.30 3.02
N LEU A 215 12.79 -26.68 4.07
CA LEU A 215 13.72 -27.34 5.01
C LEU A 215 13.03 -28.32 5.97
N GLY A 216 11.70 -28.47 5.91
CA GLY A 216 10.95 -29.39 6.77
C GLY A 216 10.75 -28.88 8.20
N ILE A 217 10.99 -27.59 8.44
CA ILE A 217 10.76 -26.97 9.74
C ILE A 217 9.25 -26.85 9.98
N GLN A 218 8.80 -27.30 11.15
CA GLN A 218 7.39 -27.28 11.49
C GLN A 218 6.91 -25.85 11.70
N LEU A 219 6.15 -25.33 10.74
CA LEU A 219 5.60 -23.98 10.80
C LEU A 219 4.55 -23.80 11.90
N SER A 220 4.00 -24.87 12.50
CA SER A 220 2.93 -24.78 13.49
C SER A 220 3.31 -23.97 14.72
N SER A 221 4.51 -24.18 15.28
CA SER A 221 4.98 -23.46 16.47
C SER A 221 5.22 -21.98 16.17
N ILE A 222 5.73 -21.67 14.97
CA ILE A 222 5.92 -20.29 14.52
C ILE A 222 4.58 -19.63 14.21
N ALA A 223 3.63 -20.38 13.65
CA ALA A 223 2.27 -19.90 13.35
C ALA A 223 1.50 -19.54 14.63
N MET A 224 1.73 -20.24 15.74
CA MET A 224 1.14 -19.87 17.03
C MET A 224 1.64 -18.51 17.52
N VAL A 225 2.96 -18.29 17.49
CA VAL A 225 3.57 -17.01 17.86
C VAL A 225 3.14 -15.90 16.90
N ALA A 226 3.18 -16.17 15.59
CA ALA A 226 2.73 -15.24 14.57
C ALA A 226 1.24 -14.91 14.74
N GLY A 227 0.40 -15.87 15.09
CA GLY A 227 -1.02 -15.67 15.36
C GLY A 227 -1.25 -14.76 16.57
N ALA A 228 -0.55 -14.99 17.68
CA ALA A 228 -0.62 -14.12 18.85
C ALA A 228 -0.15 -12.69 18.53
N LEU A 229 0.96 -12.54 17.78
CA LEU A 229 1.44 -11.25 17.29
C LEU A 229 0.43 -10.58 16.36
N SER A 230 -0.20 -11.32 15.45
CA SER A 230 -1.22 -10.81 14.53
C SER A 230 -2.43 -10.26 15.28
N VAL A 231 -2.87 -10.92 16.36
CA VAL A 231 -3.95 -10.41 17.22
C VAL A 231 -3.52 -9.10 17.88
N GLY A 232 -2.31 -9.03 18.45
CA GLY A 232 -1.79 -7.80 19.06
C GLY A 232 -1.67 -6.64 18.06
N ILE A 233 -1.16 -6.90 16.87
CA ILE A 233 -1.09 -5.92 15.77
C ILE A 233 -2.49 -5.50 15.33
N GLY A 234 -3.43 -6.45 15.23
CA GLY A 234 -4.82 -6.18 14.87
C GLY A 234 -5.50 -5.23 15.86
N PHE A 235 -5.32 -5.46 17.16
CA PHE A 235 -5.78 -4.53 18.20
C PHE A 235 -5.11 -3.15 18.09
N GLY A 236 -3.79 -3.11 17.84
CA GLY A 236 -3.08 -1.84 17.65
C GLY A 236 -3.53 -1.04 16.42
N LEU A 237 -3.96 -1.72 15.36
CA LEU A 237 -4.42 -1.11 14.10
C LEU A 237 -5.94 -0.89 14.03
N GLN A 238 -6.70 -1.30 15.06
CA GLN A 238 -8.16 -1.28 15.05
C GLN A 238 -8.72 0.10 14.68
N ASN A 239 -8.22 1.17 15.27
CA ASN A 239 -8.68 2.54 15.01
C ASN A 239 -8.37 2.99 13.56
N ILE A 240 -7.25 2.56 12.99
CA ILE A 240 -6.88 2.91 11.61
C ILE A 240 -7.85 2.24 10.64
N VAL A 241 -8.11 0.94 10.84
CA VAL A 241 -9.04 0.17 10.02
C VAL A 241 -10.47 0.70 10.17
N SER A 242 -10.90 1.00 11.40
CA SER A 242 -12.24 1.56 11.64
C SER A 242 -12.44 2.89 10.92
N ASN A 243 -11.48 3.82 10.99
CA ASN A 243 -11.57 5.08 10.26
C ASN A 243 -11.59 4.90 8.74
N LEU A 244 -10.83 3.93 8.22
CA LEU A 244 -10.81 3.59 6.80
C LEU A 244 -12.19 3.08 6.34
N VAL A 245 -12.74 2.11 7.05
CA VAL A 245 -14.05 1.51 6.75
C VAL A 245 -15.15 2.55 6.89
N SER A 246 -15.15 3.34 7.97
CA SER A 246 -16.09 4.45 8.14
C SER A 246 -15.98 5.45 7.00
N GLY A 247 -14.79 5.81 6.54
CA GLY A 247 -14.62 6.70 5.40
C GLY A 247 -15.25 6.16 4.12
N LEU A 248 -15.02 4.88 3.82
CA LEU A 248 -15.65 4.22 2.68
C LEU A 248 -17.19 4.25 2.79
N ILE A 249 -17.73 3.92 3.97
CA ILE A 249 -19.17 3.96 4.23
C ILE A 249 -19.74 5.36 3.99
N LEU A 250 -19.12 6.41 4.55
CA LEU A 250 -19.56 7.80 4.36
C LEU A 250 -19.58 8.19 2.88
N MET A 251 -18.56 7.80 2.11
CA MET A 251 -18.45 8.11 0.69
C MET A 251 -19.47 7.35 -0.17
N PHE A 252 -19.70 6.07 0.14
CA PHE A 252 -20.61 5.21 -0.63
C PHE A 252 -22.09 5.44 -0.28
N GLU A 253 -22.44 5.43 1.00
CA GLU A 253 -23.82 5.59 1.46
C GLU A 253 -24.28 7.05 1.44
N ARG A 254 -23.33 8.00 1.42
CA ARG A 254 -23.60 9.44 1.41
C ARG A 254 -24.52 9.89 2.56
N SER A 255 -24.35 9.29 3.74
CA SER A 255 -25.06 9.64 4.98
C SER A 255 -24.80 11.10 5.40
N VAL A 256 -23.62 11.62 5.03
CA VAL A 256 -23.28 13.04 5.03
C VAL A 256 -22.55 13.37 3.72
N LYS A 257 -22.73 14.59 3.20
CA LYS A 257 -22.18 15.02 1.92
C LYS A 257 -21.32 16.27 2.06
N ILE A 258 -20.38 16.44 1.15
CA ILE A 258 -19.65 17.71 1.01
C ILE A 258 -20.65 18.83 0.77
N GLY A 259 -20.56 19.90 1.56
CA GLY A 259 -21.49 21.02 1.58
C GLY A 259 -22.61 20.92 2.62
N ASP A 260 -22.80 19.76 3.26
CA ASP A 260 -23.77 19.64 4.35
C ASP A 260 -23.32 20.43 5.58
N TYR A 261 -24.29 21.04 6.26
CA TYR A 261 -24.07 21.68 7.56
C TYR A 261 -24.38 20.68 8.66
N VAL A 262 -23.36 20.23 9.38
CA VAL A 262 -23.46 19.16 10.38
C VAL A 262 -23.05 19.66 11.76
N GLN A 263 -23.58 19.01 12.79
CA GLN A 263 -23.18 19.18 14.18
C GLN A 263 -22.82 17.81 14.76
N ILE A 264 -21.60 17.71 15.28
CA ILE A 264 -21.01 16.49 15.85
C ILE A 264 -21.09 16.51 17.38
N SER A 265 -20.95 17.69 17.98
CA SER A 265 -21.15 17.97 19.40
C SER A 265 -21.66 19.40 19.56
N ASP A 266 -22.03 19.82 20.78
CA ASP A 266 -22.63 21.13 21.03
C ASP A 266 -21.77 22.30 20.55
N ASP A 267 -20.45 22.17 20.69
CA ASP A 267 -19.48 23.20 20.28
C ASP A 267 -18.92 22.98 18.86
N LEU A 268 -19.14 21.78 18.27
CA LEU A 268 -18.53 21.42 16.99
C LEU A 268 -19.58 21.29 15.89
N ARG A 269 -19.73 22.37 15.12
CA ARG A 269 -20.62 22.45 13.95
C ARG A 269 -19.99 23.24 12.81
N GLY A 270 -20.35 22.89 11.58
CA GLY A 270 -19.81 23.53 10.40
C GLY A 270 -20.20 22.83 9.11
N TYR A 271 -19.65 23.32 8.00
CA TYR A 271 -19.83 22.72 6.68
C TYR A 271 -18.81 21.64 6.43
N ILE A 272 -19.22 20.49 5.91
CA ILE A 272 -18.28 19.50 5.41
C ILE A 272 -17.60 20.06 4.16
N THR A 273 -16.29 20.23 4.21
CA THR A 273 -15.49 20.74 3.08
C THR A 273 -14.83 19.62 2.29
N ASP A 274 -14.49 18.51 2.96
CA ASP A 274 -13.81 17.38 2.33
C ASP A 274 -14.04 16.08 3.11
N ILE A 275 -14.12 14.95 2.41
CA ILE A 275 -14.22 13.60 3.00
C ILE A 275 -13.07 12.76 2.44
N LYS A 276 -12.08 12.47 3.29
CA LYS A 276 -10.93 11.63 2.96
C LYS A 276 -11.11 10.22 3.53
N MET A 277 -10.21 9.31 3.15
CA MET A 277 -10.25 7.91 3.58
C MET A 277 -10.31 7.70 5.09
N ARG A 278 -9.66 8.55 5.91
CA ARG A 278 -9.59 8.38 7.37
C ARG A 278 -10.23 9.51 8.19
N SER A 279 -10.55 10.62 7.55
CA SER A 279 -11.01 11.82 8.22
C SER A 279 -11.88 12.67 7.31
N THR A 280 -12.82 13.39 7.92
CA THR A 280 -13.67 14.37 7.27
C THR A 280 -13.30 15.74 7.83
N THR A 281 -13.18 16.74 6.96
CA THR A 281 -12.89 18.12 7.36
C THR A 281 -14.19 18.90 7.41
N ILE A 282 -14.42 19.61 8.52
CA ILE A 282 -15.52 20.56 8.65
C ILE A 282 -14.97 21.98 8.82
N LYS A 283 -15.61 22.96 8.19
CA LYS A 283 -15.33 24.38 8.36
C LYS A 283 -16.37 25.00 9.29
N THR A 284 -15.92 25.45 10.45
CA THR A 284 -16.77 26.07 11.47
C THR A 284 -17.25 27.46 11.03
N ASN A 285 -18.22 28.01 11.77
CA ASN A 285 -18.71 29.37 11.51
C ASN A 285 -17.62 30.45 11.73
N ASP A 286 -16.60 30.13 12.53
CA ASP A 286 -15.45 30.99 12.79
C ASP A 286 -14.33 30.81 11.73
N ASN A 287 -14.65 30.15 10.61
CA ASN A 287 -13.74 29.87 9.49
C ASN A 287 -12.51 29.03 9.89
N ILE A 288 -12.65 28.16 10.90
CA ILE A 288 -11.62 27.20 11.32
C ILE A 288 -11.93 25.83 10.71
N ASP A 289 -10.93 25.23 10.05
CA ASP A 289 -11.01 23.85 9.55
C ASP A 289 -10.69 22.85 10.68
N VAL A 290 -11.63 21.95 10.96
CA VAL A 290 -11.51 20.91 11.97
C VAL A 290 -11.50 19.54 11.30
N ILE A 291 -10.45 18.76 11.56
CA ILE A 291 -10.28 17.41 10.99
C ILE A 291 -10.84 16.40 12.00
N ILE A 292 -11.87 15.68 11.57
CA ILE A 292 -12.59 14.74 12.42
C ILE A 292 -12.36 13.31 11.91
N PRO A 293 -11.99 12.35 12.78
CA PRO A 293 -11.88 10.94 12.39
C PRO A 293 -13.22 10.42 11.87
N ASN A 294 -13.22 9.71 10.72
CA ASN A 294 -14.45 9.23 10.09
C ASN A 294 -15.27 8.32 11.01
N GLN A 295 -14.61 7.57 11.89
CA GLN A 295 -15.27 6.71 12.88
C GLN A 295 -16.25 7.48 13.76
N GLN A 296 -15.99 8.77 14.06
CA GLN A 296 -16.90 9.58 14.88
C GLN A 296 -18.25 9.85 14.21
N PHE A 297 -18.30 9.91 12.87
CA PHE A 297 -19.55 10.11 12.14
C PHE A 297 -20.43 8.85 12.11
N ILE A 298 -19.84 7.68 12.36
CA ILE A 298 -20.54 6.39 12.35
C ILE A 298 -20.91 5.95 13.77
N GLN A 299 -20.05 6.21 14.76
CA GLN A 299 -20.26 5.76 16.14
C GLN A 299 -21.12 6.71 16.97
N ASN A 300 -21.10 8.02 16.66
CA ASN A 300 -21.82 9.03 17.43
C ASN A 300 -23.01 9.57 16.64
N ASN A 301 -23.95 10.19 17.35
CA ASN A 301 -25.04 10.92 16.74
C ASN A 301 -24.50 12.13 15.97
N VAL A 302 -24.93 12.29 14.72
CA VAL A 302 -24.63 13.45 13.89
C VAL A 302 -25.92 14.12 13.50
N ILE A 303 -26.06 15.40 13.85
CA ILE A 303 -27.21 16.20 13.43
C ILE A 303 -26.85 16.83 12.08
N ASN A 304 -27.45 16.33 11.00
CA ASN A 304 -27.34 16.94 9.68
C ASN A 304 -28.49 17.94 9.47
N TRP A 305 -28.15 19.22 9.46
CA TRP A 305 -29.13 20.30 9.36
C TRP A 305 -29.66 20.49 7.93
N THR A 306 -28.99 19.92 6.92
CA THR A 306 -29.27 20.18 5.50
C THR A 306 -29.55 18.92 4.67
N MET A 307 -29.77 17.77 5.32
CA MET A 307 -29.84 16.45 4.66
C MET A 307 -30.87 16.36 3.53
N ASN A 308 -32.14 16.63 3.85
CA ASN A 308 -33.28 16.44 2.94
C ASN A 308 -34.03 17.73 2.62
N ASP A 309 -34.03 18.69 3.54
CA ASP A 309 -34.77 19.93 3.39
C ASP A 309 -33.89 21.11 3.77
N LYS A 310 -34.05 22.21 3.03
CA LYS A 310 -33.38 23.49 3.29
C LYS A 310 -34.29 24.42 4.08
N ILE A 311 -35.18 23.85 4.90
CA ILE A 311 -36.15 24.56 5.72
C ILE A 311 -36.05 24.02 7.14
N ARG A 312 -35.89 24.93 8.11
CA ARG A 312 -35.76 24.60 9.53
C ARG A 312 -36.79 25.36 10.35
N ARG A 313 -37.37 24.70 11.35
CA ARG A 313 -38.17 25.38 12.38
C ARG A 313 -37.27 25.95 13.46
N PHE A 314 -37.47 27.23 13.78
CA PHE A 314 -36.89 27.91 14.93
C PHE A 314 -37.95 28.12 16.00
N ALA A 315 -37.56 27.92 17.26
CA ALA A 315 -38.37 28.23 18.43
C ALA A 315 -37.71 29.44 19.12
N ILE A 316 -38.42 30.57 19.17
CA ILE A 316 -37.91 31.82 19.72
C ILE A 316 -38.69 32.11 21.02
N PRO A 317 -38.09 31.87 22.19
CA PRO A 317 -38.77 32.11 23.46
C PRO A 317 -38.80 33.61 23.78
N PHE A 318 -39.91 34.08 24.34
CA PHE A 318 -40.07 35.43 24.86
C PHE A 318 -41.14 35.44 25.98
N GLY A 319 -41.09 36.44 26.86
CA GLY A 319 -42.03 36.58 27.98
C GLY A 319 -42.73 37.93 27.97
N VAL A 320 -43.96 37.96 28.48
CA VAL A 320 -44.78 39.17 28.66
C VAL A 320 -45.36 39.23 30.07
N ALA A 321 -45.79 40.42 30.51
CA ALA A 321 -46.31 40.62 31.86
C ALA A 321 -47.64 39.91 32.07
N TYR A 322 -47.85 39.40 33.28
CA TYR A 322 -49.16 38.87 33.70
C TYR A 322 -50.25 39.94 33.56
N GLY A 323 -51.46 39.49 33.23
CA GLY A 323 -52.60 40.38 32.94
C GLY A 323 -52.67 40.85 31.48
N THR A 324 -51.65 40.59 30.65
CA THR A 324 -51.73 40.79 29.20
C THR A 324 -52.64 39.73 28.58
N GLU A 325 -53.59 40.14 27.73
CA GLU A 325 -54.45 39.21 26.99
C GLU A 325 -53.61 38.30 26.05
N PRO A 326 -53.61 36.97 26.24
CA PRO A 326 -52.75 36.07 25.47
C PRO A 326 -53.02 36.10 23.96
N GLN A 327 -54.28 36.24 23.57
CA GLN A 327 -54.67 36.30 22.16
C GLN A 327 -54.10 37.54 21.47
N LYS A 328 -54.10 38.68 22.15
CA LYS A 328 -53.48 39.92 21.65
C LYS A 328 -51.98 39.74 21.39
N VAL A 329 -51.25 39.06 22.27
CA VAL A 329 -49.81 38.78 22.10
C VAL A 329 -49.57 37.91 20.86
N ILE A 330 -50.36 36.85 20.72
CA ILE A 330 -50.30 35.93 19.57
C ILE A 330 -50.49 36.70 18.26
N ASP A 331 -51.52 37.56 18.19
CA ASP A 331 -51.87 38.28 16.97
C ASP A 331 -50.85 39.36 16.62
N VAL A 332 -50.36 40.11 17.61
CA VAL A 332 -49.31 41.13 17.43
C VAL A 332 -48.03 40.51 16.87
N VAL A 333 -47.55 39.41 17.48
CA VAL A 333 -46.29 38.78 17.06
C VAL A 333 -46.44 38.10 15.70
N LYS A 334 -47.58 37.43 15.43
CA LYS A 334 -47.86 36.87 14.10
C LYS A 334 -47.89 37.94 13.02
N LYS A 335 -48.58 39.05 13.28
CA LYS A 335 -48.67 40.19 12.35
C LYS A 335 -47.29 40.79 12.08
N ALA A 336 -46.47 40.98 13.11
CA ALA A 336 -45.11 41.48 12.96
C ALA A 336 -44.25 40.59 12.04
N VAL A 337 -44.37 39.25 12.17
CA VAL A 337 -43.66 38.33 11.27
C VAL A 337 -44.18 38.44 9.83
N GLN A 338 -45.49 38.59 9.63
CA GLN A 338 -46.08 38.76 8.29
C GLN A 338 -45.63 40.07 7.61
N GLU A 339 -45.44 41.15 8.38
CA GLU A 339 -45.03 42.47 7.89
C GLU A 339 -43.50 42.64 7.77
N SER A 340 -42.73 41.71 8.35
CA SER A 340 -41.26 41.78 8.49
C SER A 340 -40.44 41.86 7.19
N SER A 341 -41.07 41.67 6.03
CA SER A 341 -40.41 41.59 4.72
C SER A 341 -39.32 40.50 4.64
N TYR A 342 -39.28 39.55 5.59
CA TYR A 342 -38.31 38.46 5.61
C TYR A 342 -38.67 37.41 4.54
N GLY A 343 -38.07 37.52 3.36
CA GLY A 343 -38.31 36.61 2.23
C GLY A 343 -37.84 35.17 2.46
N ASP A 344 -37.13 34.89 3.54
CA ASP A 344 -36.68 33.56 3.95
C ASP A 344 -37.66 32.86 4.91
N VAL A 345 -38.73 33.54 5.35
CA VAL A 345 -39.80 32.92 6.15
C VAL A 345 -40.71 32.10 5.24
N ILE A 346 -40.80 30.81 5.52
CA ILE A 346 -41.65 29.87 4.80
C ILE A 346 -43.00 29.78 5.49
N ASN A 347 -44.06 30.02 4.71
CA ASN A 347 -45.43 29.94 5.17
C ASN A 347 -46.27 29.11 4.19
N THR A 348 -46.30 27.78 4.39
CA THR A 348 -47.12 26.83 3.63
C THR A 348 -48.13 26.14 4.55
N LYS A 349 -49.05 25.35 3.97
CA LYS A 349 -50.09 24.62 4.73
C LYS A 349 -49.52 23.88 5.95
N ASP A 350 -48.43 23.14 5.77
CA ASP A 350 -47.85 22.32 6.83
C ASP A 350 -46.74 23.04 7.62
N LYS A 351 -46.12 24.07 7.02
CA LYS A 351 -45.01 24.86 7.61
C LYS A 351 -45.40 26.33 7.69
N HIS A 352 -46.12 26.68 8.74
CA HIS A 352 -46.59 28.06 8.98
C HIS A 352 -46.13 28.59 10.33
N THR A 353 -46.10 29.91 10.45
CA THR A 353 -45.76 30.61 11.69
C THR A 353 -46.80 30.34 12.77
N ARG A 354 -46.34 30.01 13.98
CA ARG A 354 -47.19 29.83 15.16
C ARG A 354 -46.61 30.58 16.34
N VAL A 355 -47.48 31.16 17.15
CA VAL A 355 -47.11 31.70 18.46
C VAL A 355 -47.94 30.91 19.46
N ILE A 356 -47.27 30.31 20.43
CA ILE A 356 -47.93 29.52 21.47
C ILE A 356 -47.51 30.05 22.84
N MET A 357 -48.45 30.03 23.79
CA MET A 357 -48.12 30.20 25.21
C MET A 357 -47.56 28.88 25.70
N THR A 358 -46.35 28.90 26.25
CA THR A 358 -45.64 27.68 26.67
C THR A 358 -45.75 27.44 28.17
N GLU A 359 -45.67 28.50 28.98
CA GLU A 359 -45.58 28.41 30.43
C GLU A 359 -46.09 29.68 31.11
N MET A 360 -46.62 29.54 32.31
CA MET A 360 -46.89 30.63 33.25
C MET A 360 -45.76 30.63 34.28
N GLY A 361 -44.68 31.39 34.03
CA GLY A 361 -43.44 31.36 34.82
C GLY A 361 -43.43 32.36 35.98
N ASP A 362 -42.35 32.38 36.76
CA ASP A 362 -42.29 33.10 38.05
C ASP A 362 -42.62 34.61 37.98
N SER A 363 -42.31 35.28 36.87
CA SER A 363 -42.55 36.73 36.70
C SER A 363 -43.11 37.10 35.32
N SER A 364 -43.35 36.12 34.45
CA SER A 364 -43.84 36.34 33.09
C SER A 364 -44.70 35.19 32.59
N VAL A 365 -45.62 35.51 31.69
CA VAL A 365 -46.26 34.51 30.83
C VAL A 365 -45.33 34.29 29.62
N ASN A 366 -44.85 33.07 29.47
CA ASN A 366 -43.87 32.67 28.46
C ASN A 366 -44.56 32.20 27.18
N PHE A 367 -44.00 32.64 26.05
CA PHE A 367 -44.44 32.30 24.72
C PHE A 367 -43.26 31.82 23.87
N GLU A 368 -43.56 31.01 22.86
CA GLU A 368 -42.62 30.68 21.80
C GLU A 368 -43.19 31.05 20.43
N LEU A 369 -42.38 31.78 19.66
CA LEU A 369 -42.60 31.96 18.24
C LEU A 369 -41.94 30.81 17.48
N PHE A 370 -42.74 29.99 16.82
CA PHE A 370 -42.29 29.03 15.82
C PHE A 370 -42.32 29.63 14.42
N VAL A 371 -41.16 29.71 13.78
CA VAL A 371 -41.01 30.15 12.38
C VAL A 371 -40.23 29.13 11.58
N TRP A 372 -40.67 28.88 10.36
CA TRP A 372 -39.96 28.03 9.41
C TRP A 372 -39.10 28.91 8.51
N ILE A 373 -37.80 28.66 8.49
CA ILE A 373 -36.83 29.51 7.79
C ILE A 373 -36.13 28.68 6.73
N GLY A 374 -36.12 29.20 5.51
CA GLY A 374 -35.44 28.62 4.36
C GLY A 374 -34.10 29.28 4.06
N GLY A 375 -33.43 28.78 3.02
CA GLY A 375 -32.30 29.48 2.39
C GLY A 375 -31.01 29.45 3.22
N ASN A 376 -30.32 30.57 3.31
CA ASN A 376 -29.03 30.63 4.01
C ASN A 376 -29.19 30.91 5.51
N GLU A 377 -30.26 31.60 5.92
CA GLU A 377 -30.49 31.97 7.32
C GLU A 377 -30.67 30.75 8.23
N MET A 378 -31.26 29.64 7.74
CA MET A 378 -31.41 28.41 8.52
C MET A 378 -30.09 27.84 9.09
N LYS A 379 -28.95 28.22 8.50
CA LYS A 379 -27.61 27.75 8.85
C LYS A 379 -26.96 28.56 9.97
N PHE A 380 -27.51 29.73 10.31
CA PHE A 380 -26.96 30.67 11.30
C PHE A 380 -27.91 30.85 12.48
N PRO A 381 -28.09 29.83 13.34
CA PRO A 381 -29.18 29.81 14.30
C PRO A 381 -29.18 30.98 15.28
N LYS A 382 -28.01 31.37 15.80
CA LYS A 382 -27.89 32.53 16.71
C LYS A 382 -28.29 33.84 16.04
N ARG A 383 -27.88 34.05 14.78
CA ARG A 383 -28.20 35.26 14.02
C ARG A 383 -29.70 35.33 13.73
N THR A 384 -30.27 34.24 13.23
CA THR A 384 -31.71 34.14 12.94
C THR A 384 -32.54 34.34 14.21
N GLN A 385 -32.13 33.74 15.32
CA GLN A 385 -32.81 33.91 16.61
C GLN A 385 -32.78 35.36 17.08
N SER A 386 -31.62 36.01 17.04
CA SER A 386 -31.49 37.44 17.38
C SER A 386 -32.39 38.33 16.52
N ARG A 387 -32.47 38.06 15.21
CA ARG A 387 -33.32 38.82 14.28
C ARG A 387 -34.80 38.77 14.70
N PHE A 388 -35.30 37.59 15.05
CA PHE A 388 -36.69 37.45 15.52
C PHE A 388 -36.92 38.01 16.92
N LEU A 389 -35.94 37.92 17.82
CA LEU A 389 -36.05 38.55 19.15
C LEU A 389 -36.19 40.07 19.03
N VAL A 390 -35.39 40.72 18.18
CA VAL A 390 -35.52 42.17 17.93
C VAL A 390 -36.87 42.51 17.32
N LEU A 391 -37.35 41.70 16.38
CA LEU A 391 -38.68 41.88 15.79
C LEU A 391 -39.81 41.78 16.83
N ILE A 392 -39.77 40.73 17.67
CA ILE A 392 -40.73 40.54 18.76
C ILE A 392 -40.68 41.72 19.72
N TYR A 393 -39.48 42.10 20.16
CA TYR A 393 -39.29 43.23 21.08
C TYR A 393 -39.94 44.52 20.54
N ASN A 394 -39.65 44.87 19.30
CA ASN A 394 -40.21 46.07 18.66
C ASN A 394 -41.73 45.98 18.50
N ALA A 395 -42.27 44.79 18.17
CA ALA A 395 -43.70 44.58 18.01
C ALA A 395 -44.46 44.71 19.33
N LEU A 396 -43.93 44.13 20.40
CA LEU A 396 -44.51 44.23 21.74
C LEU A 396 -44.48 45.68 22.24
N TYR A 397 -43.34 46.35 22.06
CA TYR A 397 -43.17 47.76 22.44
C TYR A 397 -44.16 48.68 21.72
N ALA A 398 -44.30 48.53 20.40
CA ALA A 398 -45.23 49.35 19.61
C ALA A 398 -46.71 49.15 19.96
N ASN A 399 -47.06 48.03 20.60
CA ASN A 399 -48.44 47.69 20.99
C ASN A 399 -48.70 47.86 22.49
N ASN A 400 -47.77 48.51 23.22
CA ASN A 400 -47.82 48.71 24.67
C ASN A 400 -48.01 47.38 25.44
N ILE A 401 -47.34 46.31 24.98
CA ILE A 401 -47.28 45.05 25.70
C ILE A 401 -46.02 45.06 26.56
N GLU A 402 -46.20 44.96 27.87
CA GLU A 402 -45.12 45.04 28.83
C GLU A 402 -44.27 43.75 28.84
N ILE A 403 -42.95 43.95 28.83
CA ILE A 403 -41.97 42.90 29.08
C ILE A 403 -41.55 43.08 30.55
N PRO A 404 -41.88 42.14 31.44
CA PRO A 404 -41.76 42.35 32.87
C PRO A 404 -40.29 42.22 33.30
N PHE A 405 -39.90 43.06 34.26
CA PHE A 405 -38.74 42.77 35.11
C PHE A 405 -39.09 41.65 36.10
N PRO A 406 -38.10 41.00 36.72
CA PRO A 406 -38.36 40.08 37.83
C PRO A 406 -39.26 40.73 38.88
N GLN A 407 -40.40 40.10 39.16
CA GLN A 407 -41.40 40.58 40.11
C GLN A 407 -41.16 39.95 41.48
N GLN A 408 -41.33 40.73 42.55
CA GLN A 408 -41.21 40.24 43.91
C GLN A 408 -42.27 40.89 44.79
N ASP A 409 -43.15 40.07 45.36
CA ASP A 409 -44.09 40.52 46.36
C ASP A 409 -43.39 40.62 47.72
N ILE A 410 -43.27 41.85 48.24
CA ILE A 410 -42.65 42.12 49.54
C ILE A 410 -43.76 42.44 50.55
N HIS A 411 -43.92 41.56 51.55
CA HIS A 411 -44.83 41.79 52.66
C HIS A 411 -44.06 42.26 53.91
N ILE A 412 -44.07 43.57 54.16
CA ILE A 412 -43.39 44.18 55.32
C ILE A 412 -44.32 44.10 56.54
N ARG A 413 -43.97 43.29 57.55
CA ARG A 413 -44.82 43.02 58.74
C ARG A 413 -44.69 44.04 59.87
N SER A 414 -43.54 44.72 60.00
CA SER A 414 -43.30 45.76 61.01
C SER A 414 -42.13 46.66 60.62
N ILE A 415 -42.31 47.99 60.72
CA ILE A 415 -41.23 48.98 60.70
C ILE A 415 -41.14 49.54 62.12
N GLU A 416 -39.98 49.35 62.77
CA GLU A 416 -39.71 49.87 64.11
C GLU A 416 -38.57 50.88 64.02
N ALA A 417 -38.91 52.14 63.75
CA ALA A 417 -38.24 53.36 64.20
C ALA A 417 -38.85 54.57 63.49
N GLU A 418 -39.19 55.60 64.27
CA GLU A 418 -39.57 56.93 63.80
C GLU A 418 -38.57 57.44 62.76
N LEU A 419 -39.02 57.58 61.50
CA LEU A 419 -38.26 58.33 60.51
C LEU A 419 -38.23 59.80 60.97
N PRO A 420 -37.07 60.42 61.19
CA PRO A 420 -37.02 61.83 61.50
C PRO A 420 -37.58 62.60 60.29
N ILE A 421 -38.75 63.19 60.46
CA ILE A 421 -39.26 64.19 59.53
C ILE A 421 -38.27 65.35 59.60
N ILE A 422 -37.38 65.45 58.60
CA ILE A 422 -36.57 66.65 58.42
C ILE A 422 -37.56 67.74 58.01
N LYS A 423 -38.08 68.49 58.99
CA LYS A 423 -38.73 69.76 58.75
C LYS A 423 -37.70 70.67 58.11
N LYS A 424 -37.90 71.01 56.85
CA LYS A 424 -37.24 72.16 56.21
C LYS A 424 -37.66 73.41 57.01
N GLU A 425 -36.76 73.94 57.83
CA GLU A 425 -36.90 75.30 58.33
C GLU A 425 -36.75 76.28 57.16
N LYS A 426 -37.54 77.36 57.25
CA LYS A 426 -37.84 78.34 56.19
C LYS A 426 -36.63 79.05 55.62
#